data_AF-A0A939FY39-F1
#
_entry.id   AF-A0A939FY39-F1
#
_cell.length_a   1.000
_cell.length_b   1.000
_cell.length_c   1.000
_cell.angle_alpha   90.00
_cell.angle_beta   90.00
_cell.angle_gamma   90.00
#
_symmetry.space_group_name_H-M   'P 1'
#
loop_
_entity.id
_entity.type
_entity.pdbx_description
1 polymer ?
#
loop_
_entity_poly.entity_id
_entity_poly.type
_entity_poly.pdbx_seq_one_letter_code
_entity_poly.pdbx_strand_id
1 'polypeptide(L)'
;MSMSESHHRRSLPFGLIASAILVLLASAILVIAGSNAIPMKEKDAKAAWTQIENQYQRRNDLIPDLVETVKGYASQETDVLTAVVEARAKATQLKISADQLTDQVAVQKFQAAQDQLSGSLSRLLATVEAYPVLKSSHHFLSLESELEGSENRISVARSDYIDAVRDYNTELERIPGRWYADVFYPNAKPMQSFTATPGAKEPPRVDVGQ
;
A
#
# COMPACT_ATOMS: atom_id res chain seq x y z
N MET A 1 -71.41 -0.46 -49.36
CA MET A 1 -70.17 -1.19 -49.07
C MET A 1 -69.04 -0.18 -48.98
N SER A 2 -68.70 0.27 -47.78
CA SER A 2 -67.46 0.99 -47.48
C SER A 2 -67.16 0.76 -46.00
N MET A 3 -66.18 -0.09 -45.73
CA MET A 3 -65.70 -0.44 -44.40
C MET A 3 -65.00 0.79 -43.80
N SER A 4 -65.48 1.26 -42.65
CA SER A 4 -64.77 2.21 -41.82
C SER A 4 -63.77 1.45 -40.95
N GLU A 5 -62.49 1.53 -41.31
CA GLU A 5 -61.39 1.10 -40.43
C GLU A 5 -61.26 2.09 -39.29
N SER A 6 -61.48 1.62 -38.05
CA SER A 6 -61.24 2.38 -36.83
C SER A 6 -59.81 2.14 -36.36
N HIS A 7 -58.95 3.14 -36.56
CA HIS A 7 -57.60 3.14 -35.98
C HIS A 7 -57.65 3.44 -34.48
N HIS A 8 -57.63 2.39 -33.66
CA HIS A 8 -57.48 2.52 -32.22
C HIS A 8 -56.02 2.90 -31.87
N ARG A 9 -55.73 4.20 -31.78
CA ARG A 9 -54.47 4.69 -31.20
C ARG A 9 -54.50 4.44 -29.70
N ARG A 10 -53.85 3.35 -29.25
CA ARG A 10 -53.60 3.08 -27.83
C ARG A 10 -52.67 4.15 -27.27
N SER A 11 -53.23 5.17 -26.63
CA SER A 11 -52.44 6.14 -25.85
C SER A 11 -51.81 5.40 -24.67
N LEU A 12 -50.49 5.33 -24.62
CA LEU A 12 -49.78 4.80 -23.47
C LEU A 12 -50.22 5.58 -22.22
N PRO A 13 -50.63 4.91 -21.13
CA PRO A 13 -51.08 5.60 -19.93
C PRO A 13 -49.91 6.43 -19.38
N PHE A 14 -50.16 7.72 -19.18
CA PHE A 14 -49.18 8.71 -18.73
C PHE A 14 -48.36 8.27 -17.50
N GLY A 15 -48.96 7.42 -16.64
CA GLY A 15 -48.30 6.81 -15.47
C GLY A 15 -47.16 5.84 -15.79
N LEU A 16 -47.20 5.12 -16.92
CA LEU A 16 -46.09 4.25 -17.34
C LEU A 16 -44.88 5.06 -17.82
N ILE A 17 -45.14 6.17 -18.51
CA ILE A 17 -44.08 7.08 -18.99
C ILE A 17 -43.40 7.76 -17.79
N ALA A 18 -44.20 8.27 -16.83
CA ALA A 18 -43.66 8.88 -15.62
C ALA A 18 -42.85 7.89 -14.76
N SER A 19 -43.31 6.64 -14.63
CA SER A 19 -42.58 5.59 -13.89
C SER A 19 -41.26 5.21 -14.58
N ALA A 20 -41.25 5.10 -15.91
CA ALA A 20 -40.03 4.83 -16.68
C ALA A 20 -38.98 5.94 -16.52
N ILE A 21 -39.41 7.21 -16.54
CA ILE A 21 -38.53 8.37 -16.32
C ILE A 21 -37.96 8.37 -14.90
N LEU A 22 -38.77 8.04 -13.89
CA LEU A 22 -38.33 7.96 -12.50
C LEU A 22 -37.27 6.87 -12.30
N VAL A 23 -37.49 5.69 -12.88
CA VAL A 23 -36.52 4.58 -12.87
C VAL A 23 -35.22 4.98 -13.57
N LEU A 24 -35.30 5.66 -14.71
CA LEU A 24 -34.14 6.19 -15.44
C LEU A 24 -33.36 7.19 -14.59
N LEU A 25 -34.02 8.14 -13.94
CA LEU A 25 -33.38 9.13 -13.07
C LEU A 25 -32.73 8.48 -11.84
N ALA A 26 -33.41 7.54 -11.19
CA ALA A 26 -32.85 6.78 -10.07
C ALA A 26 -31.62 5.96 -10.50
N SER A 27 -31.67 5.33 -11.68
CA SER A 27 -30.52 4.61 -12.24
C SER A 27 -29.35 5.55 -12.59
N ALA A 28 -29.62 6.75 -13.09
CA ALA A 28 -28.58 7.73 -13.41
C ALA A 28 -27.85 8.21 -12.14
N ILE A 29 -28.58 8.46 -11.05
CA ILE A 29 -28.00 8.84 -9.76
C ILE A 29 -27.12 7.72 -9.19
N LEU A 30 -27.59 6.46 -9.25
CA LEU A 30 -26.80 5.30 -8.84
C LEU A 30 -25.54 5.14 -9.70
N VAL A 31 -25.62 5.39 -11.01
CA VAL A 31 -24.46 5.33 -11.91
C VAL A 31 -23.40 6.37 -11.55
N ILE A 32 -23.81 7.60 -11.27
CA ILE A 32 -22.90 8.71 -10.90
C ILE A 32 -22.24 8.47 -9.55
N ALA A 33 -22.98 7.92 -8.58
CA ALA A 33 -22.43 7.62 -7.26
C ALA A 33 -21.43 6.46 -7.27
N GLY A 34 -21.72 5.40 -8.05
CA GLY A 34 -20.85 4.23 -8.17
C GLY A 34 -19.62 4.43 -9.05
N SER A 35 -19.70 5.30 -10.07
CA SER A 35 -18.58 5.52 -11.00
C SER A 35 -17.32 6.05 -10.30
N ASN A 36 -17.47 6.95 -9.31
CA ASN A 36 -16.30 7.59 -8.70
C ASN A 36 -15.58 6.74 -7.64
N ALA A 37 -16.15 5.60 -7.23
CA ALA A 37 -15.57 4.76 -6.19
C ALA A 37 -14.24 4.14 -6.61
N ILE A 38 -14.15 3.60 -7.83
CA ILE A 38 -12.94 2.93 -8.33
C ILE A 38 -11.74 3.90 -8.42
N PRO A 39 -11.84 5.06 -9.10
CA PRO A 39 -10.71 6.01 -9.16
C PRO A 39 -10.32 6.59 -7.80
N MET A 40 -11.27 6.73 -6.86
CA MET A 40 -10.97 7.19 -5.51
C MET A 40 -10.13 6.13 -4.77
N LYS A 41 -10.60 4.89 -4.72
CA LYS A 41 -9.89 3.78 -4.05
C LYS A 41 -8.52 3.51 -4.68
N GLU A 42 -8.40 3.65 -6.01
CA GLU A 42 -7.11 3.54 -6.69
C GLU A 42 -6.13 4.62 -6.19
N LYS A 43 -6.59 5.87 -6.08
CA LYS A 43 -5.78 6.99 -5.57
C LYS A 43 -5.39 6.79 -4.12
N ASP A 44 -6.31 6.29 -3.28
CA ASP A 44 -6.03 6.02 -1.88
C ASP A 44 -4.92 4.96 -1.73
N ALA A 45 -4.99 3.87 -2.52
CA ALA A 45 -3.96 2.84 -2.53
C ALA A 45 -2.61 3.38 -3.03
N LYS A 46 -2.59 4.21 -4.09
CA LYS A 46 -1.36 4.86 -4.57
C LYS A 46 -0.79 5.86 -3.56
N ALA A 47 -1.64 6.59 -2.85
CA ALA A 47 -1.20 7.51 -1.80
C ALA A 47 -0.57 6.76 -0.62
N ALA A 48 -1.18 5.64 -0.20
CA ALA A 48 -0.61 4.76 0.82
C ALA A 48 0.74 4.17 0.39
N TRP A 49 0.89 3.81 -0.89
CA TRP A 49 2.19 3.40 -1.44
C TRP A 49 3.26 4.49 -1.29
N THR A 50 2.95 5.73 -1.64
CA THR A 50 3.89 6.84 -1.47
C THR A 50 4.31 7.04 -0.01
N GLN A 51 3.43 6.76 0.96
CA GLN A 51 3.81 6.80 2.38
C GLN A 51 4.86 5.73 2.71
N ILE A 52 4.72 4.52 2.19
CA ILE A 52 5.72 3.46 2.36
C ILE A 52 7.07 3.87 1.77
N GLU A 53 7.07 4.43 0.56
CA GLU A 53 8.30 4.90 -0.10
C GLU A 53 9.02 5.96 0.74
N ASN A 54 8.27 6.90 1.32
CA ASN A 54 8.83 7.94 2.19
C ASN A 54 9.53 7.34 3.42
N GLN A 55 8.92 6.32 4.06
CA GLN A 55 9.54 5.68 5.24
C GLN A 55 10.77 4.86 4.85
N TYR A 56 10.74 4.14 3.73
CA TYR A 56 11.93 3.44 3.23
C TYR A 56 13.05 4.41 2.85
N GLN A 57 12.74 5.54 2.25
CA GLN A 57 13.73 6.58 1.94
C GLN A 57 14.36 7.11 3.23
N ARG A 58 13.55 7.46 4.24
CA ARG A 58 14.05 7.93 5.54
C ARG A 58 15.00 6.92 6.18
N ARG A 59 14.65 5.64 6.20
CA ARG A 59 15.53 4.56 6.67
C ARG A 59 16.84 4.55 5.88
N ASN A 60 16.77 4.58 4.56
CA ASN A 60 17.95 4.54 3.68
C ASN A 60 18.89 5.74 3.88
N ASP A 61 18.34 6.89 4.26
CA ASP A 61 19.11 8.11 4.52
C ASP A 61 19.91 8.05 5.83
N LEU A 62 19.46 7.27 6.82
CA LEU A 62 20.14 7.10 8.11
C LEU A 62 21.30 6.09 8.08
N ILE A 63 21.29 5.17 7.12
CA ILE A 63 22.25 4.06 7.08
C ILE A 63 23.71 4.50 6.90
N PRO A 64 24.04 5.49 6.04
CA PRO A 64 25.43 5.95 5.90
C PRO A 64 26.01 6.41 7.25
N ASP A 65 25.26 7.23 7.99
CA ASP A 65 25.68 7.75 9.29
C ASP A 65 25.82 6.63 10.33
N LEU A 66 24.91 5.64 10.31
CA LEU A 66 25.02 4.43 11.13
C LEU A 66 26.30 3.64 10.81
N VAL A 67 26.56 3.38 9.52
CA VAL A 67 27.73 2.61 9.06
C VAL A 67 29.02 3.32 9.45
N GLU A 68 29.10 4.64 9.27
CA GLU A 68 30.27 5.43 9.68
C GLU A 68 30.48 5.38 11.20
N THR A 69 29.39 5.56 11.97
CA THR A 69 29.42 5.48 13.43
C THR A 69 29.93 4.12 13.89
N VAL A 70 29.34 3.01 13.41
CA VAL A 70 29.77 1.67 13.81
C VAL A 70 31.21 1.40 13.38
N LYS A 71 31.61 1.81 12.17
CA LYS A 71 32.98 1.66 11.66
C LYS A 71 34.01 2.35 12.55
N GLY A 72 33.67 3.48 13.18
CA GLY A 72 34.55 4.20 14.11
C GLY A 72 34.93 3.40 15.36
N TYR A 73 34.07 2.47 15.80
CA TYR A 73 34.28 1.67 17.02
C TYR A 73 34.55 0.19 16.75
N ALA A 74 34.02 -0.35 15.65
CA ALA A 74 33.99 -1.76 15.31
C ALA A 74 34.46 -2.00 13.87
N SER A 75 35.56 -1.36 13.47
CA SER A 75 36.10 -1.44 12.10
C SER A 75 36.43 -2.87 11.64
N GLN A 76 36.62 -3.80 12.57
CA GLN A 76 36.84 -5.22 12.29
C GLN A 76 35.59 -5.97 11.82
N GLU A 77 34.38 -5.44 12.03
CA GLU A 77 33.09 -6.01 11.59
C GLU A 77 32.84 -5.80 10.09
N THR A 78 33.86 -6.05 9.26
CA THR A 78 33.85 -5.71 7.83
C THR A 78 32.75 -6.46 7.09
N ASP A 79 32.53 -7.74 7.39
CA ASP A 79 31.50 -8.55 6.74
C ASP A 79 30.09 -8.02 7.03
N VAL A 80 29.83 -7.59 8.27
CA VAL A 80 28.52 -7.07 8.69
C VAL A 80 28.27 -5.70 8.07
N LEU A 81 29.26 -4.81 8.11
CA LEU A 81 29.16 -3.48 7.49
C LEU A 81 28.96 -3.58 5.98
N THR A 82 29.69 -4.49 5.31
CA THR A 82 29.54 -4.75 3.87
C THR A 82 28.13 -5.26 3.55
N ALA A 83 27.61 -6.21 4.34
CA ALA A 83 26.27 -6.75 4.15
C ALA A 83 25.16 -5.68 4.29
N VAL A 84 25.35 -4.68 5.15
CA VAL A 84 24.42 -3.54 5.29
C VAL A 84 24.51 -2.61 4.07
N VAL A 85 25.72 -2.26 3.64
CA VAL A 85 25.94 -1.39 2.48
C VAL A 85 25.38 -2.02 1.21
N GLU A 86 25.64 -3.31 0.98
CA GLU A 86 25.09 -4.03 -0.17
C GLU A 86 23.57 -4.16 -0.14
N ALA A 87 23.01 -4.46 1.04
CA ALA A 87 21.55 -4.54 1.19
C ALA A 87 20.89 -3.18 0.92
N ARG A 88 21.48 -2.08 1.40
CA ARG A 88 21.02 -0.72 1.10
C ARG A 88 21.11 -0.42 -0.39
N ALA A 89 22.21 -0.77 -1.04
CA ALA A 89 22.38 -0.58 -2.48
C ALA A 89 21.28 -1.31 -3.28
N LYS A 90 20.99 -2.57 -2.93
CA LYS A 90 19.90 -3.33 -3.55
C LYS A 90 18.52 -2.71 -3.29
N ALA A 91 18.24 -2.31 -2.05
CA ALA A 91 16.96 -1.71 -1.66
C ALA A 91 16.70 -0.35 -2.35
N THR A 92 17.75 0.44 -2.59
CA THR A 92 17.64 1.76 -3.24
C THR A 92 17.64 1.68 -4.77
N GLN A 93 18.25 0.64 -5.35
CA GLN A 93 18.27 0.40 -6.79
C GLN A 93 16.91 -0.06 -7.33
N LEU A 94 16.16 -0.83 -6.55
CA LEU A 94 14.83 -1.28 -6.90
C LEU A 94 13.81 -0.17 -6.61
N LYS A 95 13.38 0.51 -7.67
CA LYS A 95 12.31 1.51 -7.63
C LYS A 95 11.07 0.96 -8.32
N ILE A 96 9.92 1.14 -7.69
CA ILE A 96 8.61 0.74 -8.24
C ILE A 96 7.72 1.97 -8.14
N SER A 97 7.23 2.46 -9.26
CA SER A 97 6.24 3.53 -9.24
C SER A 97 4.87 3.01 -8.83
N ALA A 98 4.02 3.90 -8.34
CA ALA A 98 2.65 3.56 -7.95
C ALA A 98 1.81 2.97 -9.11
N ASP A 99 2.21 3.19 -10.37
CA ASP A 99 1.55 2.62 -11.55
C ASP A 99 2.01 1.19 -11.88
N GLN A 100 3.11 0.74 -11.27
CA GLN A 100 3.66 -0.61 -11.43
C GLN A 100 3.15 -1.58 -10.35
N LEU A 101 2.24 -1.14 -9.47
CA LEU A 101 1.71 -1.95 -8.37
C LEU A 101 0.85 -3.13 -8.84
N THR A 102 0.55 -3.26 -10.13
CA THR A 102 -0.10 -4.44 -10.69
C THR A 102 0.90 -5.54 -11.07
N ASP A 103 2.20 -5.25 -11.12
CA ASP A 103 3.26 -6.21 -11.43
C ASP A 103 3.72 -6.96 -10.18
N GLN A 104 3.29 -8.22 -10.08
CA GLN A 104 3.61 -9.10 -8.96
C GLN A 104 5.11 -9.33 -8.79
N VAL A 105 5.85 -9.51 -9.89
CA VAL A 105 7.28 -9.82 -9.84
C VAL A 105 8.06 -8.59 -9.38
N ALA A 106 7.66 -7.40 -9.83
CA ALA A 106 8.25 -6.15 -9.35
C ALA A 106 8.03 -6.02 -7.84
N VAL A 107 6.77 -6.02 -7.37
CA VAL A 107 6.44 -5.80 -5.96
C VAL A 107 7.12 -6.82 -5.04
N GLN A 108 7.18 -8.10 -5.43
CA GLN A 108 7.90 -9.13 -4.66
C GLN A 108 9.41 -8.87 -4.58
N LYS A 109 10.05 -8.47 -5.68
CA LYS A 109 11.49 -8.15 -5.68
C LYS A 109 11.80 -6.95 -4.78
N PHE A 110 10.96 -5.92 -4.85
CA PHE A 110 11.09 -4.76 -3.97
C PHE A 110 10.93 -5.16 -2.51
N GLN A 111 9.86 -5.90 -2.17
CA GLN A 111 9.65 -6.40 -0.82
C GLN A 111 10.87 -7.20 -0.32
N ALA A 112 11.36 -8.15 -1.11
CA ALA A 112 12.50 -8.99 -0.72
C ALA A 112 13.77 -8.16 -0.44
N ALA A 113 14.03 -7.11 -1.22
CA ALA A 113 15.17 -6.24 -0.98
C ALA A 113 15.00 -5.38 0.29
N GLN A 114 13.78 -4.90 0.57
CA GLN A 114 13.49 -4.17 1.81
C GLN A 114 13.61 -5.08 3.04
N ASP A 115 13.14 -6.33 2.95
CA ASP A 115 13.23 -7.32 4.03
C ASP A 115 14.69 -7.75 4.25
N GLN A 116 15.49 -7.91 3.17
CA GLN A 116 16.93 -8.16 3.27
C GLN A 116 17.65 -7.02 4.00
N LEU A 117 17.26 -5.77 3.75
CA LEU A 117 17.82 -4.61 4.44
C LEU A 117 17.49 -4.61 5.94
N SER A 118 16.22 -4.82 6.31
CA SER A 118 15.82 -4.95 7.72
C SER A 118 16.62 -6.06 8.43
N GLY A 119 16.82 -7.20 7.76
CA GLY A 119 17.60 -8.31 8.30
C GLY A 119 19.09 -7.98 8.48
N SER A 120 19.71 -7.26 7.53
CA SER A 120 21.10 -6.80 7.69
C SER A 120 21.25 -5.77 8.82
N LEU A 121 20.31 -4.84 8.97
CA LEU A 121 20.31 -3.89 10.08
C LEU A 121 20.15 -4.59 11.44
N SER A 122 19.25 -5.57 11.53
CA SER A 122 19.08 -6.37 12.75
C SER A 122 20.36 -7.10 13.17
N ARG A 123 21.10 -7.67 12.19
CA ARG A 123 22.40 -8.29 12.46
C ARG A 123 23.45 -7.28 12.92
N LEU A 124 23.48 -6.09 12.33
CA LEU A 124 24.39 -5.01 12.74
C LEU A 124 24.11 -4.57 14.19
N LEU A 125 22.84 -4.41 14.56
CA LEU A 125 22.47 -4.05 15.93
C LEU A 125 22.87 -5.13 16.93
N ALA A 126 22.74 -6.41 16.56
CA ALA A 126 23.20 -7.52 17.40
C ALA A 126 24.73 -7.53 17.60
N THR A 127 25.53 -7.15 16.60
CA THR A 127 26.99 -7.11 16.77
C THR A 127 27.45 -5.98 17.68
N VAL A 128 26.66 -4.90 17.84
CA VAL A 128 26.97 -3.80 18.76
C VAL A 128 27.03 -4.25 20.23
N GLU A 129 26.38 -5.36 20.60
CA GLU A 129 26.47 -5.90 21.96
C GLU A 129 27.90 -6.22 22.40
N ALA A 130 28.78 -6.57 21.46
CA ALA A 130 30.19 -6.85 21.73
C ALA A 130 31.04 -5.57 21.95
N TYR A 131 30.48 -4.38 21.73
CA TYR A 131 31.19 -3.10 21.78
C TYR A 131 30.52 -2.13 22.77
N PRO A 132 30.81 -2.23 24.08
CA PRO A 132 30.15 -1.44 25.12
C PRO A 132 30.24 0.08 24.90
N VAL A 133 31.40 0.56 24.40
CA VAL A 133 31.60 2.00 24.15
C VAL A 133 30.67 2.49 23.04
N LEU A 134 30.55 1.75 21.93
CA LEU A 134 29.62 2.06 20.84
C LEU A 134 28.17 2.02 21.33
N LYS A 135 27.80 0.97 22.06
CA LYS A 135 26.46 0.81 22.64
C LYS A 135 26.06 1.99 23.53
N SER A 136 27.02 2.58 24.25
CA SER A 136 26.79 3.75 25.10
C SER A 136 26.90 5.10 24.37
N SER A 137 27.29 5.11 23.10
CA SER A 137 27.47 6.34 22.34
C SER A 137 26.11 7.02 22.09
N HIS A 138 25.97 8.27 22.55
CA HIS A 138 24.75 9.05 22.34
C HIS A 138 24.36 9.18 20.86
N HIS A 139 25.34 9.31 19.96
CA HIS A 139 25.07 9.41 18.53
C HIS A 139 24.51 8.09 17.97
N PHE A 140 25.08 6.95 18.39
CA PHE A 140 24.59 5.63 18.00
C PHE A 140 23.16 5.38 18.52
N LEU A 141 22.91 5.64 19.81
CA LEU A 141 21.57 5.49 20.42
C LEU A 141 20.51 6.36 19.72
N SER A 142 20.88 7.55 19.25
CA SER A 142 20.00 8.40 18.45
C SER A 142 19.65 7.76 17.11
N LEU A 143 20.65 7.26 16.38
CA LEU A 143 20.46 6.60 15.08
C LEU A 143 19.65 5.31 15.21
N GLU A 144 19.92 4.51 16.24
CA GLU A 144 19.16 3.30 16.58
C GLU A 144 17.68 3.64 16.82
N SER A 145 17.40 4.66 17.63
CA SER A 145 16.03 5.12 17.88
C SER A 145 15.32 5.64 16.63
N GLU A 146 16.02 6.37 15.76
CA GLU A 146 15.46 6.84 14.48
C GLU A 146 15.17 5.68 13.51
N LEU A 147 16.02 4.67 13.48
CA LEU A 147 15.83 3.46 12.68
C LEU A 147 14.67 2.63 13.19
N GLU A 148 14.58 2.39 14.50
CA GLU A 148 13.43 1.70 15.12
C GLU A 148 12.12 2.45 14.82
N GLY A 149 12.13 3.78 14.98
CA GLY A 149 10.99 4.63 14.62
C GLY A 149 10.61 4.51 13.14
N SER A 150 11.60 4.38 12.25
CA SER A 150 11.37 4.17 10.82
C SER A 150 10.79 2.78 10.53
N GLU A 151 11.30 1.70 11.13
CA GLU A 151 10.75 0.34 10.99
C GLU A 151 9.30 0.26 11.49
N ASN A 152 9.00 0.89 12.62
CA ASN A 152 7.63 0.95 13.17
C ASN A 152 6.68 1.66 12.20
N ARG A 153 7.10 2.80 11.62
CA ARG A 153 6.30 3.52 10.62
C ARG A 153 6.17 2.75 9.30
N ILE A 154 7.20 2.03 8.88
CA ILE A 154 7.14 1.12 7.72
C ILE A 154 6.06 0.05 7.95
N SER A 155 6.03 -0.56 9.14
CA SER A 155 5.03 -1.57 9.50
C SER A 155 3.60 -1.02 9.38
N VAL A 156 3.35 0.16 9.96
CA VAL A 156 2.05 0.83 9.87
C VAL A 156 1.69 1.19 8.42
N ALA A 157 2.61 1.83 7.69
CA ALA A 157 2.36 2.22 6.30
C ALA A 157 2.10 1.01 5.38
N ARG A 158 2.77 -0.13 5.63
CA ARG A 158 2.50 -1.40 4.94
C ARG A 158 1.09 -1.91 5.27
N SER A 159 0.66 -1.82 6.52
CA SER A 159 -0.70 -2.21 6.92
C SER A 159 -1.75 -1.34 6.21
N ASP A 160 -1.58 -0.02 6.25
CA ASP A 160 -2.49 0.94 5.61
C ASP A 160 -2.60 0.68 4.10
N TYR A 161 -1.48 0.39 3.44
CA TYR A 161 -1.47 0.03 2.03
C TYR A 161 -2.15 -1.32 1.74
N ILE A 162 -1.93 -2.33 2.58
CA ILE A 162 -2.60 -3.63 2.44
C ILE A 162 -4.12 -3.45 2.53
N ASP A 163 -4.60 -2.64 3.49
CA ASP A 163 -6.02 -2.35 3.64
C ASP A 163 -6.58 -1.56 2.45
N ALA A 164 -5.87 -0.53 1.97
CA ALA A 164 -6.28 0.24 0.80
C ALA A 164 -6.32 -0.61 -0.49
N VAL A 165 -5.33 -1.48 -0.69
CA VAL A 165 -5.31 -2.44 -1.82
C VAL A 165 -6.45 -3.44 -1.70
N ARG A 166 -6.72 -3.96 -0.50
CA ARG A 166 -7.87 -4.87 -0.28
C ARG A 166 -9.17 -4.16 -0.66
N ASP A 167 -9.35 -2.93 -0.24
CA ASP A 167 -10.57 -2.17 -0.49
C ASP A 167 -10.75 -1.86 -1.98
N TYR A 168 -9.68 -1.48 -2.68
CA TYR A 168 -9.68 -1.28 -4.13
C TYR A 168 -9.95 -2.58 -4.90
N ASN A 169 -9.22 -3.66 -4.58
CA ASN A 169 -9.40 -4.96 -5.25
C ASN A 169 -10.81 -5.53 -5.00
N THR A 170 -11.35 -5.36 -3.79
CA THR A 170 -12.72 -5.79 -3.46
C THR A 170 -13.76 -5.03 -4.30
N GLU A 171 -13.55 -3.73 -4.54
CA GLU A 171 -14.42 -2.94 -5.42
C GLU A 171 -14.40 -3.47 -6.86
N LEU A 172 -13.24 -3.89 -7.37
CA LEU A 172 -13.13 -4.47 -8.71
C LEU A 172 -13.78 -5.86 -8.83
N GLU A 173 -13.79 -6.63 -7.75
CA GLU A 173 -14.24 -8.02 -7.77
C GLU A 173 -15.74 -8.20 -7.42
N ARG A 174 -16.30 -7.33 -6.58
CA ARG A 174 -17.66 -7.46 -6.05
C ARG A 174 -18.66 -6.56 -6.76
N ILE A 175 -19.91 -7.00 -6.80
CA ILE A 175 -21.04 -6.22 -7.32
C ILE A 175 -21.47 -5.18 -6.26
N PRO A 176 -21.80 -3.94 -6.65
CA PRO A 176 -21.92 -3.45 -8.03
C PRO A 176 -20.62 -2.96 -8.67
N GLY A 177 -19.53 -2.80 -7.92
CA GLY A 177 -18.24 -2.28 -8.38
C GLY A 177 -17.68 -2.95 -9.64
N ARG A 178 -17.74 -4.29 -9.72
CA ARG A 178 -17.35 -5.06 -10.92
C ARG A 178 -18.04 -4.60 -12.19
N TRP A 179 -19.34 -4.27 -12.14
CA TRP A 179 -20.07 -3.77 -13.31
C TRP A 179 -19.58 -2.39 -13.74
N TYR A 180 -19.28 -1.53 -12.77
CA TYR A 180 -18.68 -0.22 -13.06
C TYR A 180 -17.28 -0.36 -13.64
N ALA A 181 -16.47 -1.29 -13.13
CA ALA A 181 -15.15 -1.59 -13.67
C ALA A 181 -15.24 -2.04 -15.13
N ASP A 182 -16.08 -3.03 -15.42
CA ASP A 182 -16.22 -3.60 -16.78
C ASP A 182 -16.71 -2.56 -17.81
N VAL A 183 -17.58 -1.62 -17.41
CA VAL A 183 -18.20 -0.64 -18.33
C VAL A 183 -17.42 0.68 -18.42
N PHE A 184 -16.96 1.22 -17.29
CA PHE A 184 -16.37 2.56 -17.22
C PHE A 184 -14.86 2.56 -16.97
N TYR A 185 -14.30 1.49 -16.42
CA TYR A 185 -12.87 1.38 -16.08
C TYR A 185 -12.23 0.06 -16.55
N PRO A 186 -12.32 -0.29 -17.85
CA PRO A 186 -11.89 -1.60 -18.36
C PRO A 186 -10.37 -1.88 -18.21
N ASN A 187 -9.59 -0.84 -17.93
CA ASN A 187 -8.14 -0.93 -17.70
C ASN A 187 -7.77 -1.08 -16.22
N ALA A 188 -8.74 -0.95 -15.29
CA ALA A 188 -8.49 -1.10 -13.87
C ALA A 188 -8.12 -2.56 -13.57
N LYS A 189 -6.97 -2.77 -12.95
CA LYS A 189 -6.45 -4.09 -12.59
C LYS A 189 -6.22 -4.15 -11.08
N PRO A 190 -6.38 -5.33 -10.46
CA PRO A 190 -6.03 -5.52 -9.06
C PRO A 190 -4.58 -5.14 -8.79
N MET A 191 -4.36 -4.41 -7.70
CA MET A 191 -3.02 -4.11 -7.20
C MET A 191 -2.49 -5.27 -6.36
N GLN A 192 -1.18 -5.42 -6.36
CA GLN A 192 -0.45 -6.41 -5.58
C GLN A 192 -0.22 -5.85 -4.18
N SER A 193 -0.49 -6.66 -3.17
CA SER A 193 -0.20 -6.30 -1.77
C SER A 193 1.15 -6.89 -1.34
N PHE A 194 1.69 -6.36 -0.25
CA PHE A 194 2.79 -7.04 0.46
C PHE A 194 2.29 -8.34 1.07
N THR A 195 3.15 -9.36 1.12
CA THR A 195 2.86 -10.52 1.94
C THR A 195 2.89 -10.08 3.41
N ALA A 196 1.83 -10.36 4.17
CA ALA A 196 1.76 -10.00 5.57
C ALA A 196 2.92 -10.66 6.34
N THR A 197 3.68 -9.86 7.08
CA THR A 197 4.74 -10.37 7.96
C THR A 197 4.09 -11.24 9.04
N PRO A 198 4.58 -12.48 9.29
CA PRO A 198 4.10 -13.28 10.42
C PRO A 198 4.26 -12.47 11.72
N GLY A 199 3.17 -12.15 12.40
CA GLY A 199 3.18 -11.39 13.66
C GLY A 199 2.53 -10.00 13.62
N ALA A 200 2.22 -9.44 12.46
CA ALA A 200 1.59 -8.11 12.33
C ALA A 200 0.11 -8.04 12.79
N LYS A 201 -0.43 -9.10 13.42
CA LYS A 201 -1.85 -9.23 13.78
C LYS A 201 -2.19 -8.93 15.23
N GLU A 202 -1.26 -8.50 16.07
CA GLU A 202 -1.62 -8.04 17.42
C GLU A 202 -1.07 -6.62 17.68
N PRO A 203 -1.94 -5.59 17.71
CA PRO A 203 -1.56 -4.34 18.39
C PRO A 203 -1.20 -4.68 19.85
N PRO A 204 -0.19 -4.03 20.45
CA PRO A 204 0.21 -4.29 21.82
C PRO A 204 -1.01 -4.12 22.72
N ARG A 205 -1.39 -5.17 23.45
CA ARG A 205 -2.38 -5.05 24.53
C ARG A 205 -1.71 -4.21 25.61
N VAL A 206 -2.15 -2.97 25.73
CA VAL A 206 -1.80 -2.12 26.87
C VAL A 206 -2.49 -2.72 28.09
N ASP A 207 -1.75 -3.51 28.86
CA ASP A 207 -2.14 -3.94 30.19
C ASP A 207 -1.88 -2.76 31.15
N VAL A 208 -2.87 -1.88 31.29
CA VAL A 208 -2.92 -0.95 32.42
C VAL A 208 -3.35 -1.75 33.63
N GLY A 209 -2.39 -2.42 34.26
CA GLY A 209 -2.59 -3.17 35.48
C GLY A 209 -3.33 -2.33 36.53
N GLN A 210 -4.45 -2.86 37.02
CA GLN A 210 -5.06 -2.48 38.29
C GLN A 210 -4.58 -3.45 39.38
#